data_AF-A0A3T1D2D1-F1
#
_entry.id   AF-A0A3T1D2D1-F1
#
_cell.length_a   1.000
_cell.length_b   1.000
_cell.length_c   1.000
_cell.angle_alpha   90.00
_cell.angle_beta   90.00
_cell.angle_gamma   90.00
#
_symmetry.space_group_name_H-M   'P 1'
#
loop_
_entity.id
_entity.type
_entity.pdbx_description
1 polymer ?
#
loop_
_entity_poly.entity_id
_entity_poly.type
_entity_poly.pdbx_seq_one_letter_code
_entity_poly.pdbx_strand_id
1 'polypeptide(L)'
;MRELPLTSEETIEYAKLNSAVVQPSRHSLNPYYLGLKIFEDIEKRFGQEKIFEVREVDSDPSFLRNYLTKELTEELDLYIFEKKGQEWKITDKTWETIRDQLVYSRVNGGYPYLEVTDGDFQRNGELYITHRFEGTELDLKYIERTLPYLVQLWGKQVHLETISDDKKILFSCDGKKTSRKSV
;
A
#
# COMPACT_ATOMS: atom_id res chain seq x y z
N MET A 1 18.18 -18.06 -16.91
CA MET A 1 19.10 -17.47 -15.90
C MET A 1 20.22 -16.82 -16.69
N ARG A 2 20.54 -15.54 -16.44
CA ARG A 2 21.62 -14.86 -17.17
C ARG A 2 22.93 -15.61 -16.95
N GLU A 3 23.83 -15.62 -17.93
CA GLU A 3 25.17 -16.17 -17.76
C GLU A 3 25.94 -15.30 -16.78
N LEU A 4 25.94 -15.72 -15.52
CA LEU A 4 26.82 -15.20 -14.49
C LEU A 4 28.02 -16.15 -14.40
N PRO A 5 29.25 -15.64 -14.17
CA PRO A 5 30.43 -16.47 -13.99
C PRO A 5 30.41 -17.14 -12.61
N LEU A 6 29.43 -18.02 -12.38
CA LEU A 6 29.21 -18.75 -11.14
C LEU A 6 29.70 -20.18 -11.28
N THR A 7 30.17 -20.74 -10.17
CA THR A 7 30.37 -22.18 -10.05
C THR A 7 29.02 -22.93 -10.10
N SER A 8 29.05 -24.24 -10.35
CA SER A 8 27.84 -25.06 -10.36
C SER A 8 27.09 -25.02 -9.03
N GLU A 9 27.81 -24.95 -7.90
CA GLU A 9 27.22 -24.88 -6.56
C GLU A 9 26.52 -23.53 -6.33
N GLU A 10 27.19 -22.41 -6.61
CA GLU A 10 26.62 -21.07 -6.53
C GLU A 10 25.40 -20.91 -7.46
N THR A 11 25.44 -21.53 -8.64
CA THR A 11 24.32 -21.51 -9.59
C THR A 11 23.07 -22.15 -8.98
N ILE A 12 23.22 -23.29 -8.30
CA ILE A 12 22.11 -23.99 -7.64
C ILE A 12 21.58 -23.16 -6.46
N GLU A 13 22.48 -22.60 -5.65
CA GLU A 13 22.11 -21.77 -4.51
C GLU A 13 21.36 -20.51 -4.95
N TYR A 14 21.88 -19.81 -5.95
CA TYR A 14 21.24 -18.63 -6.54
C TYR A 14 19.88 -18.99 -7.15
N ALA A 15 19.76 -20.10 -7.87
CA ALA A 15 18.47 -20.57 -8.41
C ALA A 15 17.42 -20.77 -7.31
N LYS A 16 17.84 -21.42 -6.22
CA LYS A 16 16.98 -21.69 -5.07
C LYS A 16 16.54 -20.40 -4.38
N LEU A 17 17.46 -19.49 -4.12
CA LEU A 17 17.16 -18.19 -3.51
C LEU A 17 16.25 -17.34 -4.40
N ASN A 18 16.60 -17.20 -5.68
CA ASN A 18 15.82 -16.41 -6.62
C ASN A 18 14.40 -16.95 -6.76
N SER A 19 14.24 -18.27 -6.95
CA SER A 19 12.91 -18.88 -7.07
C SER A 19 12.04 -18.66 -5.82
N ALA A 20 12.63 -18.68 -4.62
CA ALA A 20 11.91 -18.39 -3.39
C ALA A 20 11.47 -16.93 -3.28
N VAL A 21 12.30 -15.98 -3.73
CA VAL A 21 12.00 -14.54 -3.69
C VAL A 21 10.93 -14.15 -4.71
N VAL A 22 11.00 -14.68 -5.94
CA VAL A 22 10.08 -14.29 -7.03
C VAL A 22 8.88 -15.22 -7.16
N GLN A 23 8.64 -16.11 -6.21
CA GLN A 23 7.53 -17.04 -6.26
C GLN A 23 6.18 -16.31 -6.25
N PRO A 24 5.30 -16.50 -7.25
CA PRO A 24 3.96 -15.93 -7.22
C PRO A 24 3.13 -16.49 -6.04
N SER A 25 2.30 -15.64 -5.43
CA SER A 25 1.35 -16.03 -4.39
C SER A 25 -0.06 -16.18 -4.98
N ARG A 26 -0.87 -17.06 -4.37
CA ARG A 26 -2.27 -17.30 -4.79
C ARG A 26 -3.24 -16.20 -4.37
N HIS A 27 -2.89 -15.43 -3.33
CA HIS A 27 -3.80 -14.48 -2.69
C HIS A 27 -3.23 -13.07 -2.58
N SER A 28 -1.97 -12.90 -2.96
CA SER A 28 -1.31 -11.61 -2.91
C SER A 28 -0.40 -11.45 -4.11
N LEU A 29 -0.24 -10.21 -4.54
CA LEU A 29 0.78 -9.86 -5.51
C LEU A 29 2.16 -10.00 -4.85
N ASN A 30 3.09 -10.71 -5.51
CA ASN A 30 4.49 -10.67 -5.11
C ASN A 30 5.16 -9.45 -5.78
N PRO A 31 5.56 -8.42 -5.00
CA PRO A 31 6.17 -7.22 -5.56
C PRO A 31 7.51 -7.48 -6.24
N TYR A 32 8.28 -8.48 -5.80
CA TYR A 32 9.56 -8.83 -6.41
C TYR A 32 9.38 -9.48 -7.78
N TYR A 33 8.36 -10.33 -7.92
CA TYR A 33 8.01 -10.93 -9.21
C TYR A 33 7.55 -9.85 -10.20
N LEU A 34 6.66 -8.96 -9.77
CA LEU A 34 6.19 -7.86 -10.61
C LEU A 34 7.33 -6.92 -11.01
N GLY A 35 8.17 -6.51 -10.05
CA GLY A 35 9.32 -5.64 -10.31
C GLY A 35 10.32 -6.27 -11.29
N LEU A 36 10.62 -7.56 -11.13
CA LEU A 36 11.46 -8.30 -12.07
C LEU A 36 10.88 -8.24 -13.49
N LYS A 37 9.58 -8.50 -13.64
CA LYS A 37 8.89 -8.49 -14.93
C LYS A 37 8.90 -7.12 -15.60
N ILE A 38 8.73 -6.06 -14.82
CA ILE A 38 8.86 -4.68 -15.32
C ILE A 38 10.29 -4.40 -15.77
N PHE A 39 11.32 -4.81 -15.02
CA PHE A 39 12.71 -4.62 -15.43
C PHE A 39 13.10 -5.43 -16.68
N GLU A 40 12.56 -6.65 -16.83
CA GLU A 40 12.71 -7.45 -18.06
C GLU A 40 12.09 -6.73 -19.28
N ASP A 41 10.91 -6.10 -19.12
CA ASP A 41 10.29 -5.29 -20.19
C ASP A 41 11.11 -4.03 -20.52
N ILE A 42 11.60 -3.30 -19.51
CA ILE A 42 12.45 -2.12 -19.70
C ILE A 42 13.71 -2.49 -20.48
N GLU A 43 14.41 -3.55 -20.08
CA GLU A 43 15.62 -3.99 -20.76
C GLU A 43 15.35 -4.35 -22.22
N LYS A 44 14.26 -5.07 -22.47
CA LYS A 44 13.85 -5.47 -23.83
C LYS A 44 13.58 -4.27 -24.73
N ARG A 45 13.00 -3.19 -24.18
CA ARG A 45 12.57 -2.01 -24.95
C ARG A 45 13.66 -0.95 -25.08
N PHE A 46 14.49 -0.78 -24.05
CA PHE A 46 15.39 0.37 -23.92
C PHE A 46 16.85 -0.02 -23.65
N GLY A 47 17.12 -1.30 -23.41
CA GLY A 47 18.45 -1.79 -23.08
C GLY A 47 18.78 -1.72 -21.59
N GLN A 48 19.93 -2.29 -21.24
CA GLN A 48 20.34 -2.48 -19.85
C GLN A 48 20.66 -1.15 -19.12
N GLU A 49 21.21 -0.17 -19.83
CA GLU A 49 21.55 1.14 -19.23
C GLU A 49 20.31 1.83 -18.65
N LYS A 50 19.16 1.67 -19.31
CA LYS A 50 17.89 2.24 -18.83
C LYS A 50 17.47 1.69 -17.47
N ILE A 51 17.78 0.42 -17.17
CA ILE A 51 17.46 -0.16 -15.86
C ILE A 51 18.17 0.63 -14.75
N PHE A 52 19.43 0.99 -14.96
CA PHE A 52 20.22 1.71 -13.95
C PHE A 52 19.76 3.16 -13.82
N GLU A 53 19.44 3.81 -14.94
CA GLU A 53 18.84 5.15 -14.92
C GLU A 53 17.53 5.15 -14.11
N VAL A 54 16.61 4.22 -14.41
CA VAL A 54 15.33 4.07 -13.70
C VAL A 54 15.55 3.86 -12.20
N ARG A 55 16.52 3.03 -11.81
CA ARG A 55 16.83 2.78 -10.39
C ARG A 55 17.40 4.01 -9.67
N GLU A 56 17.96 4.97 -10.40
CA GLU A 56 18.50 6.21 -9.86
C GLU A 56 17.43 7.29 -9.75
N VAL A 57 16.52 7.38 -10.73
CA VAL A 57 15.58 8.51 -10.85
C VAL A 57 14.16 8.20 -10.38
N ASP A 58 13.70 6.95 -10.49
CA ASP A 58 12.33 6.59 -10.17
C ASP A 58 12.16 6.11 -8.72
N SER A 59 11.05 6.55 -8.12
CA SER A 59 10.51 6.01 -6.87
C SER A 59 9.51 4.89 -7.16
N ASP A 60 9.12 4.07 -6.18
CA ASP A 60 8.13 3.00 -6.39
C ASP A 60 6.84 3.47 -7.12
N PRO A 61 6.21 4.61 -6.74
CA PRO A 61 5.05 5.11 -7.46
C PRO A 61 5.34 5.50 -8.92
N SER A 62 6.48 6.16 -9.19
CA SER A 62 6.80 6.58 -10.56
C SER A 62 7.23 5.39 -11.42
N PHE A 63 7.97 4.43 -10.84
CA PHE A 63 8.34 3.17 -11.48
C PHE A 63 7.10 2.42 -11.99
N LEU A 64 6.11 2.20 -11.13
CA LEU A 64 4.85 1.56 -11.52
C LEU A 64 4.09 2.39 -12.55
N ARG A 65 3.97 3.71 -12.34
CA ARG A 65 3.24 4.60 -13.24
C ARG A 65 3.80 4.59 -14.66
N ASN A 66 5.12 4.61 -14.78
CA ASN A 66 5.84 4.81 -16.03
C ASN A 66 6.08 3.50 -16.79
N TYR A 67 6.24 2.38 -16.07
CA TYR A 67 6.72 1.12 -16.67
C TYR A 67 5.80 -0.09 -16.49
N LEU A 68 4.72 -0.02 -15.70
CA LEU A 68 3.67 -1.04 -15.75
C LEU A 68 2.77 -0.79 -16.97
N THR A 69 3.09 -1.46 -18.07
CA THR A 69 2.37 -1.31 -19.34
C THR A 69 1.09 -2.13 -19.38
N LYS A 70 0.23 -1.81 -20.35
CA LYS A 70 -0.95 -2.61 -20.67
C LYS A 70 -0.58 -4.03 -21.06
N GLU A 71 0.40 -4.18 -21.95
CA GLU A 71 0.85 -5.48 -22.45
C GLU A 71 1.36 -6.36 -21.30
N LEU A 72 2.13 -5.78 -20.38
CA LEU A 72 2.64 -6.51 -19.21
C LEU A 72 1.52 -6.87 -18.23
N THR A 73 0.55 -5.97 -18.05
CA THR A 73 -0.64 -6.22 -17.21
C THR A 73 -1.46 -7.39 -17.74
N GLU A 74 -1.63 -7.48 -19.06
CA GLU A 74 -2.30 -8.59 -19.73
C GLU A 74 -1.48 -9.89 -19.69
N GLU A 75 -0.16 -9.83 -19.93
CA GLU A 75 0.73 -10.99 -19.86
C GLU A 75 0.74 -11.64 -18.46
N LEU A 76 0.71 -10.81 -17.43
CA LEU A 76 0.72 -11.25 -16.04
C LEU A 76 -0.67 -11.61 -15.49
N ASP A 77 -1.74 -11.46 -16.29
CA ASP A 77 -3.14 -11.59 -15.88
C ASP A 77 -3.42 -10.88 -14.55
N LEU A 78 -3.01 -9.61 -14.44
CA LEU A 78 -3.31 -8.82 -13.24
C LEU A 78 -4.78 -8.43 -13.21
N TYR A 79 -5.36 -8.42 -12.02
CA TYR A 79 -6.74 -8.02 -11.81
C TYR A 79 -6.98 -7.56 -10.38
N ILE A 80 -8.00 -6.73 -10.20
CA ILE A 80 -8.49 -6.31 -8.90
C ILE A 80 -9.56 -7.30 -8.46
N PHE A 81 -9.49 -7.75 -7.22
CA PHE A 81 -10.47 -8.66 -6.65
C PHE A 81 -10.86 -8.22 -5.24
N GLU A 82 -12.12 -8.44 -4.90
CA GLU A 82 -12.69 -8.08 -3.62
C GLU A 82 -13.48 -9.24 -3.03
N LYS A 83 -13.55 -9.30 -1.71
CA LYS A 83 -14.36 -10.28 -1.00
C LYS A 83 -15.79 -9.75 -0.88
N LYS A 84 -16.71 -10.30 -1.68
CA LYS A 84 -18.14 -10.01 -1.60
C LYS A 84 -18.84 -11.14 -0.85
N GLY A 85 -19.14 -10.91 0.43
CA GLY A 85 -19.69 -11.93 1.32
C GLY A 85 -18.65 -13.01 1.66
N GLN A 86 -18.90 -14.25 1.26
CA GLN A 86 -17.96 -15.36 1.46
C GLN A 86 -17.06 -15.63 0.24
N GLU A 87 -17.34 -15.02 -0.90
CA GLU A 87 -16.66 -15.30 -2.17
C GLU A 87 -15.71 -14.17 -2.56
N TRP A 88 -14.58 -14.53 -3.18
CA TRP A 88 -13.72 -13.58 -3.88
C TRP A 88 -14.20 -13.41 -5.30
N LYS A 89 -14.40 -12.16 -5.74
CA LYS A 89 -14.82 -11.83 -7.11
C LYS A 89 -13.85 -10.85 -7.71
N ILE A 90 -13.49 -11.10 -8.97
CA ILE A 90 -12.75 -10.14 -9.79
C ILE A 90 -13.68 -8.96 -10.04
N THR A 91 -13.22 -7.76 -9.71
CA THR A 91 -13.99 -6.52 -9.82
C THR A 91 -13.54 -5.68 -11.01
N ASP A 92 -12.27 -5.73 -11.37
CA ASP A 92 -11.72 -5.00 -12.51
C ASP A 92 -10.51 -5.73 -13.13
N LYS A 93 -10.35 -5.59 -14.44
CA LYS A 93 -9.19 -6.05 -15.23
C LYS A 93 -8.58 -4.93 -16.09
N THR A 94 -9.06 -3.70 -15.95
CA THR A 94 -8.61 -2.55 -16.72
C THR A 94 -7.21 -2.13 -16.28
N TRP A 95 -6.29 -1.99 -17.23
CA TRP A 95 -4.87 -1.78 -16.91
C TRP A 95 -4.64 -0.45 -16.18
N GLU A 96 -5.36 0.62 -16.55
CA GLU A 96 -5.29 1.91 -15.87
C GLU A 96 -5.66 1.76 -14.39
N THR A 97 -6.78 1.10 -14.10
CA THR A 97 -7.24 0.90 -12.71
C THR A 97 -6.24 0.07 -11.91
N ILE A 98 -5.72 -1.01 -12.49
CA ILE A 98 -4.73 -1.88 -11.83
C ILE A 98 -3.47 -1.09 -11.49
N ARG A 99 -2.91 -0.37 -12.47
CA ARG A 99 -1.72 0.46 -12.26
C ARG A 99 -1.97 1.52 -11.21
N ASP A 100 -3.08 2.25 -11.32
CA ASP A 100 -3.38 3.37 -10.43
C ASP A 100 -3.60 2.88 -8.99
N GLN A 101 -4.23 1.72 -8.80
CA GLN A 101 -4.35 1.10 -7.48
C GLN A 101 -2.98 0.70 -6.91
N LEU A 102 -2.11 0.10 -7.73
CA LEU A 102 -0.76 -0.28 -7.30
C LEU A 102 0.09 0.95 -6.96
N VAL A 103 0.03 2.01 -7.77
CA VAL A 103 0.68 3.29 -7.51
C VAL A 103 0.16 3.90 -6.21
N TYR A 104 -1.16 3.93 -6.03
CA TYR A 104 -1.81 4.44 -4.84
C TYR A 104 -1.37 3.68 -3.58
N SER A 105 -1.22 2.35 -3.65
CA SER A 105 -0.72 1.54 -2.53
C SER A 105 0.72 1.89 -2.10
N ARG A 106 1.46 2.65 -2.90
CA ARG A 106 2.81 3.15 -2.59
C ARG A 106 2.82 4.59 -2.11
N VAL A 107 1.71 5.31 -2.22
CA VAL A 107 1.56 6.64 -1.60
C VAL A 107 1.59 6.47 -0.09
N ASN A 108 2.49 7.18 0.59
CA ASN A 108 2.76 7.03 2.03
C ASN A 108 3.00 5.58 2.47
N GLY A 109 3.49 4.72 1.57
CA GLY A 109 3.65 3.28 1.83
C GLY A 109 2.35 2.53 2.12
N GLY A 110 1.19 3.09 1.75
CA GLY A 110 -0.13 2.57 2.06
C GLY A 110 -0.61 2.88 3.48
N TYR A 111 0.13 3.71 4.24
CA TYR A 111 -0.27 4.13 5.58
C TYR A 111 -1.11 5.42 5.52
N PRO A 112 -2.16 5.52 6.35
CA PRO A 112 -2.99 6.72 6.38
C PRO A 112 -2.21 7.93 6.89
N TYR A 113 -2.47 9.10 6.31
CA TYR A 113 -1.85 10.34 6.73
C TYR A 113 -2.67 11.01 7.86
N LEU A 114 -2.15 10.94 9.08
CA LEU A 114 -2.75 11.52 10.27
C LEU A 114 -1.94 12.72 10.76
N GLU A 115 -2.64 13.81 11.08
CA GLU A 115 -2.03 15.04 11.60
C GLU A 115 -2.66 15.41 12.94
N VAL A 116 -1.84 15.78 13.92
CA VAL A 116 -2.33 16.44 15.14
C VAL A 116 -2.65 17.89 14.79
N THR A 117 -3.93 18.23 14.73
CA THR A 117 -4.38 19.57 14.35
C THR A 117 -4.69 20.46 15.56
N ASP A 118 -4.91 19.87 16.74
CA ASP A 118 -5.05 20.61 18.00
C ASP A 118 -4.54 19.76 19.17
N GLY A 119 -3.61 20.30 19.97
CA GLY A 119 -3.08 19.65 21.17
C GLY A 119 -3.66 20.19 22.48
N ASP A 120 -4.57 21.16 22.41
CA ASP A 120 -5.31 21.70 23.55
C ASP A 120 -6.78 21.89 23.16
N PHE A 121 -7.36 20.83 22.60
CA PHE A 121 -8.70 20.89 22.05
C PHE A 121 -9.70 21.30 23.12
N GLN A 122 -10.53 22.29 22.78
CA GLN A 122 -11.49 22.92 23.70
C GLN A 122 -10.86 23.48 25.00
N ARG A 123 -9.55 23.75 25.01
CA ARG A 123 -8.78 24.21 26.17
C ARG A 123 -8.78 23.24 27.36
N ASN A 124 -8.92 21.95 27.07
CA ASN A 124 -8.99 20.88 28.07
C ASN A 124 -7.73 19.97 28.05
N GLY A 125 -6.72 20.29 27.25
CA GLY A 125 -5.55 19.44 27.00
C GLY A 125 -5.87 18.16 26.23
N GLU A 126 -7.01 18.13 25.53
CA GLU A 126 -7.44 16.99 24.72
C GLU A 126 -6.75 17.02 23.35
N LEU A 127 -6.47 15.84 22.79
CA LEU A 127 -5.80 15.70 21.50
C LEU A 127 -6.82 15.62 20.37
N TYR A 128 -6.64 16.43 19.34
CA TYR A 128 -7.42 16.35 18.11
C TYR A 128 -6.52 15.96 16.93
N ILE A 129 -6.85 14.83 16.33
CA ILE A 129 -6.18 14.25 15.18
C ILE A 129 -7.12 14.35 13.97
N THR A 130 -6.62 14.84 12.85
CA THR A 130 -7.33 14.84 11.58
C THR A 130 -6.69 13.83 10.65
N HIS A 131 -7.49 12.91 10.13
CA HIS A 131 -7.12 12.09 8.99
C HIS A 131 -7.25 12.90 7.72
N ARG A 132 -6.13 13.10 7.02
CA ARG A 132 -6.10 13.68 5.68
C ARG A 132 -6.55 12.59 4.72
N PHE A 133 -7.85 12.58 4.44
CA PHE A 133 -8.45 11.56 3.58
C PHE A 133 -7.91 11.66 2.15
N GLU A 134 -7.21 10.60 1.73
CA GLU A 134 -6.62 10.49 0.40
C GLU A 134 -7.40 9.51 -0.49
N GLY A 135 -8.66 9.18 -0.16
CA GLY A 135 -9.50 8.22 -0.92
C GLY A 135 -9.60 6.83 -0.29
N THR A 136 -8.91 6.57 0.82
CA THR A 136 -9.01 5.31 1.58
C THR A 136 -9.52 5.60 2.98
N GLU A 137 -10.56 4.89 3.40
CA GLU A 137 -11.09 4.99 4.76
C GLU A 137 -10.20 4.25 5.77
N LEU A 138 -10.25 4.71 7.02
CA LEU A 138 -9.60 4.00 8.12
C LEU A 138 -10.40 2.76 8.51
N ASP A 139 -9.71 1.64 8.78
CA ASP A 139 -10.36 0.44 9.30
C ASP A 139 -10.97 0.72 10.69
N LEU A 140 -12.29 0.58 10.79
CA LEU A 140 -13.05 0.88 12.00
C LEU A 140 -12.60 0.03 13.20
N LYS A 141 -12.28 -1.25 13.00
CA LYS A 141 -11.82 -2.14 14.07
C LYS A 141 -10.45 -1.71 14.57
N TYR A 142 -9.60 -1.24 13.66
CA TYR A 142 -8.28 -0.73 14.00
C TYR A 142 -8.38 0.58 14.77
N ILE A 143 -9.25 1.52 14.36
CA ILE A 143 -9.53 2.76 15.11
C ILE A 143 -9.98 2.45 16.54
N GLU A 144 -10.98 1.58 16.70
CA GLU A 144 -11.55 1.23 18.00
C GLU A 144 -10.51 0.63 18.96
N ARG A 145 -9.53 -0.10 18.44
CA ARG A 145 -8.45 -0.71 19.21
C ARG A 145 -7.26 0.24 19.44
N THR A 146 -7.00 1.17 18.52
CA THR A 146 -5.81 2.04 18.55
C THR A 146 -6.02 3.27 19.42
N LEU A 147 -7.21 3.89 19.38
CA LEU A 147 -7.49 5.12 20.14
C LEU A 147 -7.23 4.99 21.66
N PRO A 148 -7.58 3.87 22.34
CA PRO A 148 -7.26 3.71 23.76
C PRO A 148 -5.76 3.81 24.07
N TYR A 149 -4.89 3.31 23.18
CA TYR A 149 -3.44 3.42 23.35
C TYR A 149 -2.95 4.85 23.13
N LEU A 150 -3.56 5.60 22.21
CA LEU A 150 -3.24 7.02 22.06
C LEU A 150 -3.62 7.82 23.32
N VAL A 151 -4.76 7.51 23.95
CA VAL A 151 -5.14 8.09 25.24
C VAL A 151 -4.13 7.74 26.33
N GLN A 152 -3.65 6.49 26.35
CA GLN A 152 -2.61 6.07 27.32
C GLN A 152 -1.32 6.87 27.14
N LEU A 153 -0.91 7.15 25.90
CA LEU A 153 0.30 7.92 25.60
C LEU A 153 0.12 9.42 25.84
N TRP A 154 -1.03 9.97 25.48
CA TRP A 154 -1.34 11.40 25.61
C TRP A 154 -1.74 11.80 27.03
N GLY A 155 -2.41 10.90 27.77
CA GLY A 155 -2.89 11.11 29.14
C GLY A 155 -4.27 11.79 29.24
N LYS A 156 -4.86 12.20 28.12
CA LYS A 156 -6.18 12.83 28.02
C LYS A 156 -6.99 12.24 26.87
N GLN A 157 -8.26 12.63 26.79
CA GLN A 157 -9.17 12.18 25.73
C GLN A 157 -8.63 12.56 24.35
N VAL A 158 -8.82 11.65 23.39
CA VAL A 158 -8.34 11.78 22.00
C VAL A 158 -9.52 11.77 21.04
N HIS A 159 -9.48 12.69 20.09
CA HIS A 159 -10.45 12.86 19.03
C HIS A 159 -9.79 12.56 17.68
N LEU A 160 -10.47 11.82 16.82
CA LEU A 160 -10.02 11.50 15.46
C LEU A 160 -11.13 11.83 14.46
N GLU A 161 -10.92 12.87 13.66
CA GLU A 161 -11.76 13.19 12.50
C GLU A 161 -11.31 12.36 11.30
N THR A 162 -12.24 11.67 10.64
CA THR A 162 -12.01 10.93 9.39
C THR A 162 -13.26 10.96 8.52
N ILE A 163 -13.15 10.53 7.27
CA ILE A 163 -14.27 10.26 6.38
C ILE A 163 -14.58 8.75 6.45
N SER A 164 -15.87 8.40 6.51
CA SER A 164 -16.37 7.05 6.29
C SER A 164 -17.77 7.09 5.67
N ASP A 165 -18.03 6.23 4.69
CA ASP A 165 -19.24 6.25 3.84
C ASP A 165 -19.52 7.66 3.28
N ASP A 166 -18.48 8.32 2.76
CA ASP A 166 -18.50 9.71 2.24
C ASP A 166 -18.95 10.78 3.25
N LYS A 167 -18.99 10.45 4.54
CA LYS A 167 -19.40 11.37 5.62
C LYS A 167 -18.25 11.63 6.57
N LYS A 168 -18.13 12.88 7.03
CA LYS A 168 -17.23 13.20 8.13
C LYS A 168 -17.74 12.56 9.42
N ILE A 169 -16.85 11.84 10.09
CA ILE A 169 -17.09 11.18 11.37
C ILE A 169 -16.00 11.61 12.33
N LEU A 170 -16.41 11.98 13.53
CA LEU A 170 -15.53 12.20 14.66
C LEU A 170 -15.63 11.04 15.63
N PHE A 171 -14.51 10.35 15.82
CA PHE A 171 -14.31 9.42 16.91
C PHE A 171 -13.79 10.17 18.14
N SER A 172 -14.24 9.79 19.32
CA SER A 172 -13.78 10.36 20.60
C SER A 172 -13.62 9.24 21.61
N CYS A 173 -12.42 9.12 22.19
CA CYS A 173 -12.05 8.03 23.08
C CYS A 173 -11.49 8.57 24.39
N ASP A 174 -12.05 8.10 25.51
CA ASP A 174 -11.61 8.44 26.87
C ASP A 174 -10.62 7.42 27.47
N GLY A 175 -10.19 6.45 26.66
CA GLY A 175 -9.30 5.34 27.05
C GLY A 175 -10.03 4.05 27.43
N LYS A 176 -11.35 4.10 27.67
CA LYS A 176 -12.19 2.91 27.94
C LYS A 176 -13.27 2.71 26.89
N LYS A 177 -13.88 3.80 26.43
CA LYS A 177 -14.98 3.79 25.48
C LYS A 177 -14.65 4.71 24.32
N THR A 178 -14.91 4.21 23.12
CA THR A 178 -14.88 4.99 21.89
C THR A 178 -16.31 5.30 21.47
N SER A 179 -16.61 6.57 21.23
CA SER A 179 -17.88 7.04 20.66
C SER A 179 -17.62 7.61 19.26
N ARG A 180 -18.63 7.56 18.39
CA ARG A 180 -18.58 8.15 17.05
C ARG A 180 -19.81 9.01 16.80
N LYS A 181 -19.64 10.14 16.13
CA LYS A 181 -20.72 11.01 15.65
C LYS A 181 -20.40 11.55 14.26
N SER A 182 -21.42 11.77 13.45
CA SER A 182 -21.27 12.53 12.20
C SER A 182 -21.05 14.01 12.52
N VAL A 183 -20.21 14.67 11.72
CA VAL A 183 -19.88 16.10 11.84
C VAL A 183 -20.25 16.84 10.57
#